data_AF-A0A818LTD5-F1
#
_entry.id   AF-A0A818LTD5-F1
#
_cell.length_a   1.000
_cell.length_b   1.000
_cell.length_c   1.000
_cell.angle_alpha   90.00
_cell.angle_beta   90.00
_cell.angle_gamma   90.00
#
_symmetry.space_group_name_H-M   'P 1'
#
loop_
_entity.id
_entity.type
_entity.pdbx_description
1 polymer ?
#
loop_
_entity_poly.entity_id
_entity_poly.type
_entity_poly.pdbx_seq_one_letter_code
_entity_poly.pdbx_strand_id
1 'polypeptide(L)'
;FVDNQNSFVIKQCRIERIQLEHDTGRSIHDDSQNRTLIDLNRFGTGLIEIVTKPDIQSSLEGESFLRELNRLLIKYNICEQSGLETAVRVDANVSLHRIDTKPDGNRIEIKNLGSFIDVRQAIDFEIKRQEQLLTNNYSIKNETRTYDTNKHQTIHLRRKEDQIDYRFMIEPNLPPLYLYDNNDKQIYGKNFVNIDDIKRDLPMSPLDERKEYLDKYKDFLTAEHLHELLRLDMIVSFHIEML
;
A
#
# COMPACT_ATOMS: atom_id res chain seq x y z
N PHE A 1 8.95 -8.67 -6.29
CA PHE A 1 9.70 -9.92 -6.16
C PHE A 1 9.46 -10.49 -4.79
N VAL A 2 9.27 -11.81 -4.68
CA VAL A 2 9.02 -12.50 -3.41
C VAL A 2 10.18 -13.46 -3.19
N ASP A 3 10.81 -13.41 -2.02
CA ASP A 3 11.89 -14.32 -1.61
C ASP A 3 11.32 -15.56 -0.89
N ASN A 4 10.92 -16.57 -1.67
CA ASN A 4 10.61 -17.87 -1.11
C ASN A 4 11.79 -18.81 -1.38
N GLN A 5 12.52 -19.18 -0.33
CA GLN A 5 13.56 -20.23 -0.37
C GLN A 5 14.60 -20.00 -1.48
N ASN A 6 15.24 -18.82 -1.53
CA ASN A 6 16.25 -18.46 -2.53
C ASN A 6 15.74 -18.50 -3.99
N SER A 7 14.45 -18.21 -4.22
CA SER A 7 13.91 -18.09 -5.58
C SER A 7 13.09 -16.81 -5.74
N PHE A 8 13.39 -16.05 -6.80
CA PHE A 8 12.72 -14.79 -7.11
C PHE A 8 11.56 -15.01 -8.05
N VAL A 9 10.34 -14.83 -7.55
CA VAL A 9 9.12 -14.95 -8.37
C VAL A 9 8.54 -13.57 -8.67
N ILE A 10 8.15 -13.36 -9.93
CA ILE A 10 7.35 -12.22 -10.35
C ILE A 10 5.88 -12.56 -10.10
N LYS A 11 5.21 -11.70 -9.32
CA LYS A 11 3.78 -11.78 -9.03
C LYS A 11 3.11 -10.47 -9.43
N GLN A 12 1.84 -10.57 -9.81
CA GLN A 12 1.00 -9.42 -10.13
C GLN A 12 -0.06 -9.26 -9.05
N CYS A 13 -0.28 -8.02 -8.63
CA CYS A 13 -1.35 -7.64 -7.71
C CYS A 13 -2.21 -6.61 -8.41
N ARG A 14 -3.51 -6.87 -8.55
CA ARG A 14 -4.43 -5.93 -9.19
C ARG A 14 -4.80 -4.82 -8.22
N ILE A 15 -4.91 -3.61 -8.74
CA ILE A 15 -5.45 -2.46 -8.02
C ILE A 15 -6.96 -2.42 -8.27
N GLU A 16 -7.75 -2.36 -7.20
CA GLU A 16 -9.20 -2.23 -7.27
C GLU A 16 -9.62 -0.80 -7.54
N ARG A 17 -9.04 0.14 -6.80
CA ARG A 17 -9.32 1.56 -6.95
C ARG A 17 -8.13 2.41 -6.52
N ILE A 18 -8.08 3.60 -7.09
CA ILE A 18 -7.25 4.72 -6.67
C ILE A 18 -8.20 5.91 -6.54
N GLN A 19 -8.22 6.56 -5.38
CA GLN A 19 -9.09 7.72 -5.15
C GLN A 19 -8.35 8.84 -4.41
N LEU A 20 -8.77 10.07 -4.68
CA LEU A 20 -8.27 11.25 -3.98
C LEU A 20 -9.12 11.50 -2.73
N GLU A 21 -8.46 11.83 -1.64
CA GLU A 21 -9.08 12.16 -0.36
C GLU A 21 -8.40 13.38 0.28
N HIS A 22 -9.01 13.94 1.33
CA HIS A 22 -8.36 14.94 2.17
C HIS A 22 -8.00 14.35 3.51
N ASP A 23 -6.81 14.66 4.02
CA ASP A 23 -6.41 14.26 5.37
C ASP A 23 -7.21 15.02 6.42
N THR A 24 -7.39 14.35 7.55
CA THR A 24 -8.08 14.87 8.73
C THR A 24 -7.08 15.51 9.70
N GLY A 25 -7.58 16.29 10.67
CA GLY A 25 -6.77 16.76 11.79
C GLY A 25 -6.21 15.62 12.65
N ARG A 26 -5.45 15.97 13.68
CA ARG A 26 -4.93 15.04 14.69
C ARG A 26 -5.52 15.38 16.06
N SER A 27 -6.02 14.36 16.75
CA SER A 27 -6.37 14.46 18.17
C SER A 27 -5.16 14.12 19.03
N ILE A 28 -4.87 14.94 20.03
CA ILE A 28 -3.82 14.73 21.01
C ILE A 28 -4.49 14.66 22.38
N HIS A 29 -4.43 13.50 23.02
CA HIS A 29 -4.98 13.31 24.36
C HIS A 29 -3.97 13.79 25.41
N ASP A 30 -4.39 14.76 26.21
CA ASP A 30 -3.64 15.28 27.35
C ASP A 30 -4.24 14.67 28.62
N ASP A 31 -3.71 13.49 28.99
CA ASP A 31 -4.17 12.72 30.15
C ASP A 31 -4.02 13.51 31.46
N SER A 32 -3.03 14.41 31.53
CA SER A 32 -2.75 15.20 32.73
C SER A 32 -3.85 16.21 33.04
N GLN A 33 -4.49 16.74 32.00
CA GLN A 33 -5.58 17.71 32.12
C GLN A 33 -6.93 17.13 31.71
N ASN A 34 -7.00 15.83 31.46
CA ASN A 34 -8.19 15.10 31.00
C ASN A 34 -8.92 15.82 29.85
N ARG A 35 -8.15 16.27 28.85
CA ARG A 35 -8.68 17.01 27.69
C ARG A 35 -8.09 16.46 26.39
N THR A 36 -8.76 16.74 25.28
CA THR A 36 -8.25 16.44 23.94
C THR A 36 -7.98 17.73 23.21
N LEU A 37 -6.74 17.89 22.74
CA LEU A 37 -6.32 19.00 21.90
C LEU A 37 -6.48 18.58 20.43
N ILE A 38 -6.91 19.52 19.58
CA ILE A 38 -7.09 19.29 18.14
C ILE A 38 -6.02 20.09 17.39
N ASP A 39 -5.18 19.38 16.64
CA ASP A 39 -4.20 19.96 15.73
C ASP A 39 -4.70 19.84 14.29
N LEU A 40 -4.86 20.99 13.62
CA LEU A 40 -5.37 21.09 12.25
C LEU A 40 -4.27 21.39 11.21
N ASN A 41 -2.99 21.34 11.57
CA ASN A 41 -1.89 21.69 10.66
C ASN A 41 -1.86 20.87 9.36
N ARG A 42 -2.36 19.62 9.39
CA ARG A 42 -2.42 18.72 8.22
C ARG A 42 -3.82 18.64 7.58
N PHE A 43 -4.80 19.36 8.10
CA PHE A 43 -6.18 19.28 7.61
C PHE A 43 -6.26 19.79 6.17
N GLY A 44 -6.90 19.02 5.29
CA GLY A 44 -7.08 19.39 3.89
C GLY A 44 -5.90 19.05 2.97
N THR A 45 -4.83 18.45 3.49
CA THR A 45 -3.76 17.89 2.66
C THR A 45 -4.33 16.79 1.75
N GLY A 46 -4.00 16.82 0.47
CA GLY A 46 -4.43 15.80 -0.49
C GLY A 46 -3.79 14.44 -0.20
N LEU A 47 -4.60 13.39 -0.22
CA LEU A 47 -4.19 12.00 -0.07
C LEU A 47 -4.61 11.18 -1.30
N ILE A 48 -3.87 10.12 -1.55
CA ILE A 48 -4.24 9.08 -2.51
C ILE A 48 -4.50 7.80 -1.72
N GLU A 49 -5.73 7.29 -1.76
CA GLU A 49 -6.06 5.95 -1.27
C GLU A 49 -5.91 4.96 -2.42
N ILE A 50 -5.05 3.94 -2.22
CA ILE A 50 -4.84 2.85 -3.18
C ILE A 50 -5.34 1.57 -2.52
N VAL A 51 -6.36 0.95 -3.11
CA VAL A 51 -6.94 -0.32 -2.62
C VAL A 51 -6.61 -1.43 -3.60
N THR A 52 -6.05 -2.51 -3.10
CA THR A 52 -5.73 -3.71 -3.89
C THR A 52 -6.91 -4.68 -3.95
N LYS A 53 -6.93 -5.52 -4.99
CA LYS A 53 -7.65 -6.79 -4.94
C LYS A 53 -6.94 -7.73 -3.95
N PRO A 54 -7.64 -8.74 -3.39
CA PRO A 54 -7.04 -9.71 -2.46
C PRO A 54 -6.16 -10.75 -3.18
N ASP A 55 -5.18 -10.29 -3.97
CA ASP A 55 -4.26 -11.13 -4.75
C ASP A 55 -2.99 -11.51 -3.96
N ILE A 56 -2.73 -10.83 -2.84
CA ILE A 56 -1.58 -11.05 -1.95
C ILE A 56 -1.87 -12.27 -1.06
N GLN A 57 -1.00 -13.28 -1.12
CA GLN A 57 -1.22 -14.58 -0.47
C GLN A 57 -0.30 -14.85 0.73
N SER A 58 0.70 -13.99 0.97
CA SER A 58 1.62 -14.12 2.09
C SER A 58 2.05 -12.76 2.64
N SER A 59 2.54 -12.77 3.89
CA SER A 59 3.14 -11.59 4.52
C SER A 59 4.30 -11.02 3.73
N LEU A 60 5.11 -11.91 3.13
CA LEU A 60 6.23 -11.53 2.28
C LEU A 60 5.78 -10.90 0.96
N GLU A 61 4.73 -11.45 0.32
CA GLU A 61 4.10 -10.80 -0.83
C GLU A 61 3.58 -9.40 -0.48
N GLY A 62 2.98 -9.25 0.71
CA GLY A 62 2.50 -7.97 1.22
C GLY A 62 3.62 -6.94 1.43
N GLU A 63 4.71 -7.34 2.10
CA GLU A 63 5.90 -6.51 2.30
C GLU A 63 6.50 -6.09 0.95
N SER A 64 6.71 -7.05 0.05
CA SER A 64 7.29 -6.82 -1.26
C SER A 64 6.43 -5.91 -2.13
N PHE A 65 5.11 -6.09 -2.11
CA PHE A 65 4.19 -5.21 -2.83
C PHE A 65 4.32 -3.76 -2.36
N LEU A 66 4.31 -3.54 -1.03
CA LEU A 66 4.41 -2.19 -0.47
C LEU A 66 5.75 -1.53 -0.76
N ARG A 67 6.86 -2.27 -0.72
CA ARG A 67 8.18 -1.74 -1.07
C ARG A 67 8.23 -1.30 -2.53
N GLU A 68 7.70 -2.12 -3.43
CA GLU A 68 7.64 -1.81 -4.86
C GLU A 68 6.72 -0.63 -5.14
N LEU A 69 5.57 -0.55 -4.47
CA LEU A 69 4.67 0.59 -4.55
C LEU A 69 5.35 1.88 -4.06
N ASN A 70 6.01 1.83 -2.90
CA ASN A 70 6.70 2.99 -2.35
C ASN A 70 7.82 3.49 -3.28
N ARG A 71 8.62 2.58 -3.86
CA ARG A 71 9.63 2.93 -4.88
C ARG A 71 9.00 3.63 -6.09
N LEU A 72 7.87 3.13 -6.57
CA LEU A 72 7.15 3.74 -7.69
C LEU A 72 6.63 5.15 -7.35
N LEU A 73 6.05 5.31 -6.16
CA LEU A 73 5.52 6.60 -5.70
C LEU A 73 6.62 7.65 -5.50
N ILE A 74 7.75 7.27 -4.90
CA ILE A 74 8.92 8.14 -4.75
C ILE A 74 9.47 8.53 -6.12
N LYS A 75 9.62 7.55 -7.02
CA LYS A 75 10.16 7.80 -8.36
C LYS A 75 9.33 8.78 -9.18
N TYR A 76 8.01 8.71 -9.05
CA TYR A 76 7.09 9.62 -9.74
C TYR A 76 6.85 10.92 -8.98
N ASN A 77 7.61 11.19 -7.90
CA ASN A 77 7.47 12.36 -7.04
C ASN A 77 6.04 12.54 -6.51
N ILE A 78 5.32 11.44 -6.26
CA ILE A 78 3.96 11.43 -5.70
C ILE A 78 4.02 11.50 -4.17
N CYS A 79 5.04 10.89 -3.57
CA CYS A 79 5.31 10.96 -2.14
C CYS A 79 6.74 11.44 -1.90
N GLU A 80 6.95 12.13 -0.77
CA GLU A 80 8.31 12.50 -0.33
C GLU A 80 9.17 11.23 -0.10
N GLN A 81 10.50 11.39 -0.17
CA GLN A 81 11.48 10.30 -0.08
C GLN A 81 11.52 9.60 1.30
N SER A 82 10.68 10.01 2.24
CA SER A 82 10.62 9.42 3.56
C SER A 82 9.76 8.14 3.50
N GLY A 83 10.27 7.06 4.10
CA GLY A 83 9.62 5.75 4.04
C GLY A 83 8.21 5.69 4.66
N LEU A 84 7.67 4.47 4.81
CA LEU A 84 6.37 4.22 5.44
C LEU A 84 6.13 4.99 6.75
N GLU A 85 7.19 5.23 7.52
CA GLU A 85 7.13 5.88 8.83
C GLU A 85 6.56 7.30 8.83
N THR A 86 6.44 7.95 7.67
CA THR A 86 6.05 9.37 7.60
C THR A 86 5.03 9.70 6.51
N ALA A 87 5.14 9.09 5.32
CA ALA A 87 4.35 9.50 4.16
C ALA A 87 3.23 8.53 3.77
N VAL A 88 3.31 7.25 4.14
CA VAL A 88 2.39 6.21 3.68
C VAL A 88 1.72 5.53 4.86
N ARG A 89 0.39 5.40 4.82
CA ARG A 89 -0.39 4.66 5.83
C ARG A 89 -0.86 3.35 5.25
N VAL A 90 -0.75 2.27 6.01
CA VAL A 90 -1.13 0.93 5.57
C VAL A 90 -2.09 0.28 6.57
N ASP A 91 -3.22 -0.18 6.04
CA ASP A 91 -4.14 -1.09 6.72
C ASP A 91 -4.12 -2.43 5.96
N ALA A 92 -3.96 -3.54 6.68
CA ALA A 92 -3.94 -4.89 6.10
C ALA A 92 -5.24 -5.64 6.36
N ASN A 93 -5.83 -6.22 5.31
CA ASN A 93 -7.00 -7.09 5.42
C ASN A 93 -6.57 -8.55 5.28
N VAL A 94 -6.74 -9.35 6.34
CA VAL A 94 -6.29 -10.74 6.40
C VAL A 94 -7.48 -11.68 6.62
N SER A 95 -7.59 -12.70 5.78
CA SER A 95 -8.60 -13.75 5.86
C SER A 95 -8.01 -15.10 5.46
N LEU A 96 -8.29 -16.14 6.25
CA LEU A 96 -7.96 -17.52 5.90
C LEU A 96 -9.20 -18.28 5.46
N HIS A 97 -8.99 -19.22 4.54
CA HIS A 97 -9.97 -20.21 4.11
C HIS A 97 -9.24 -21.51 3.79
N ARG A 98 -9.95 -22.64 3.79
CA ARG A 98 -9.36 -23.91 3.35
C ARG A 98 -9.21 -23.88 1.83
N ILE A 99 -8.14 -24.49 1.31
CA ILE A 99 -7.78 -24.47 -0.12
C ILE A 99 -8.93 -24.95 -1.03
N ASP A 100 -9.76 -25.86 -0.53
CA ASP A 100 -10.91 -26.47 -1.21
C ASP A 100 -12.24 -25.72 -1.00
N THR A 101 -12.24 -24.62 -0.26
CA THR A 101 -13.43 -23.84 0.09
C THR A 101 -13.40 -22.46 -0.55
N LYS A 102 -14.57 -21.82 -0.67
CA LYS A 102 -14.62 -20.40 -1.01
C LYS A 102 -14.32 -19.57 0.24
N PRO A 103 -13.72 -18.38 0.10
CA PRO A 103 -13.59 -17.46 1.23
C PRO A 103 -14.97 -17.10 1.81
N ASP A 104 -15.13 -17.26 3.12
CA ASP A 104 -16.40 -16.98 3.84
C ASP A 104 -16.71 -15.48 3.98
N GLY A 105 -15.89 -14.61 3.39
CA GLY A 105 -16.03 -13.15 3.42
C GLY A 105 -15.64 -12.49 4.74
N ASN A 106 -15.38 -13.28 5.80
CA ASN A 106 -14.87 -12.78 7.06
C ASN A 106 -13.40 -12.37 6.92
N ARG A 107 -13.08 -11.17 7.39
CA ARG A 107 -11.73 -10.60 7.36
C ARG A 107 -11.43 -9.81 8.62
N ILE A 108 -10.17 -9.85 8.99
CA ILE A 108 -9.61 -9.02 10.04
C ILE A 108 -8.91 -7.84 9.38
N GLU A 109 -9.24 -6.63 9.85
CA GLU A 109 -8.62 -5.39 9.38
C GLU A 109 -7.62 -4.94 10.44
N ILE A 110 -6.33 -5.01 10.13
CA ILE A 110 -5.24 -4.56 10.99
C ILE A 110 -4.88 -3.12 10.58
N LYS A 111 -5.11 -2.17 11.47
CA LYS A 111 -4.87 -0.75 11.23
C LYS A 111 -3.52 -0.27 11.76
N ASN A 112 -3.09 0.88 11.24
CA ASN A 112 -1.96 1.67 11.74
C ASN A 112 -0.62 0.93 11.67
N LEU A 113 -0.35 0.24 10.55
CA LEU A 113 0.93 -0.42 10.33
C LEU A 113 1.97 0.63 9.90
N GLY A 114 2.98 0.83 10.73
CA GLY A 114 3.93 1.95 10.61
C GLY A 114 5.17 1.66 9.77
N SER A 115 5.50 0.39 9.53
CA SER A 115 6.68 0.00 8.77
C SER A 115 6.44 -1.25 7.91
N PHE A 116 7.32 -1.50 6.95
CA PHE A 116 7.28 -2.73 6.12
C PHE A 116 7.35 -4.00 6.99
N ILE A 117 8.15 -3.93 8.06
CA ILE A 117 8.33 -5.01 9.02
C ILE A 117 7.05 -5.22 9.83
N ASP A 118 6.40 -4.14 10.29
CA ASP A 118 5.13 -4.24 11.03
C ASP A 118 4.06 -4.91 10.18
N VAL A 119 3.98 -4.57 8.88
CA VAL A 119 3.03 -5.22 7.96
C VAL A 119 3.28 -6.72 7.90
N ARG A 120 4.54 -7.13 7.67
CA ARG A 120 4.89 -8.55 7.61
C ARG A 120 4.57 -9.27 8.91
N GLN A 121 5.03 -8.74 10.04
CA GLN A 121 4.84 -9.37 11.35
C GLN A 121 3.37 -9.41 11.77
N ALA A 122 2.59 -8.37 11.48
CA ALA A 122 1.17 -8.33 11.76
C ALA A 122 0.39 -9.37 10.94
N ILE A 123 0.69 -9.48 9.64
CA ILE A 123 0.09 -10.50 8.77
C ILE A 123 0.47 -11.91 9.26
N ASP A 124 1.75 -12.17 9.54
CA ASP A 124 2.21 -13.48 10.03
C ASP A 124 1.54 -13.89 11.35
N PHE A 125 1.44 -12.94 12.29
CA PHE A 125 0.75 -13.17 13.55
C PHE A 125 -0.73 -13.48 13.33
N GLU A 126 -1.40 -12.70 12.47
CA GLU A 126 -2.82 -12.83 12.22
C GLU A 126 -3.16 -14.13 11.48
N ILE A 127 -2.30 -14.56 10.55
CA ILE A 127 -2.40 -15.88 9.89
C ILE A 127 -2.40 -17.00 10.93
N LYS A 128 -1.39 -17.01 11.83
CA LYS A 128 -1.26 -18.03 12.89
C LYS A 128 -2.45 -18.00 13.85
N ARG A 129 -2.91 -16.82 14.24
CA ARG A 129 -4.07 -16.66 15.12
C ARG A 129 -5.33 -17.23 14.48
N GLN A 130 -5.60 -16.87 13.23
CA GLN A 130 -6.77 -17.37 12.49
C GLN A 130 -6.70 -18.88 12.27
N GLU A 131 -5.52 -19.42 11.96
CA GLU A 131 -5.28 -20.86 11.85
C GLU A 131 -5.62 -21.60 13.16
N GLN A 132 -5.18 -21.07 14.30
CA GLN A 132 -5.51 -21.64 15.62
C GLN A 132 -7.02 -21.61 15.91
N LEU A 133 -7.71 -20.52 15.55
CA LEU A 133 -9.15 -20.42 15.73
C LEU A 133 -9.88 -21.46 14.87
N LEU A 134 -9.55 -21.55 13.58
CA LEU A 134 -10.16 -22.48 12.64
C LEU A 134 -9.88 -23.94 13.03
N THR A 135 -8.67 -24.25 13.47
CA THR A 135 -8.29 -25.60 13.94
C THR A 135 -9.09 -26.02 15.17
N ASN A 136 -9.46 -25.08 16.03
CA ASN A 136 -10.31 -25.30 17.19
C ASN A 136 -11.81 -25.17 16.89
N ASN A 137 -12.22 -25.16 15.62
CA ASN A 137 -13.60 -24.99 15.16
C ASN A 137 -14.27 -23.67 15.61
N TYR A 138 -13.49 -22.61 15.86
CA TYR A 138 -14.02 -21.28 16.09
C TYR A 138 -14.16 -20.49 14.79
N SER A 139 -15.24 -19.71 14.67
CA SER A 139 -15.46 -18.80 13.54
C SER A 139 -14.64 -17.52 13.69
N ILE A 140 -14.06 -17.03 12.59
CA ILE A 140 -13.43 -15.71 12.53
C ILE A 140 -14.53 -14.65 12.38
N LYS A 141 -14.61 -13.70 13.31
CA LYS A 141 -15.55 -12.58 13.25
C LYS A 141 -14.86 -11.34 12.67
N ASN A 142 -15.59 -10.57 11.88
CA ASN A 142 -15.10 -9.27 11.37
C ASN A 142 -14.82 -8.32 12.55
N GLU A 143 -13.57 -7.91 12.71
CA GLU A 143 -13.14 -6.96 13.73
C GLU A 143 -11.97 -6.12 13.22
N THR A 144 -11.75 -5.00 13.90
CA THR A 144 -10.61 -4.12 13.64
C THR A 144 -9.59 -4.28 14.76
N ARG A 145 -8.35 -4.56 14.37
CA ARG A 145 -7.21 -4.77 15.26
C ARG A 145 -6.12 -3.74 14.96
N THR A 146 -5.17 -3.59 15.86
CA THR A 146 -3.88 -2.89 15.65
C THR A 146 -2.75 -3.86 15.88
N TYR A 147 -1.55 -3.55 15.40
CA TYR A 147 -0.35 -4.29 15.77
C TYR A 147 0.38 -3.60 16.92
N ASP A 148 0.68 -4.33 18.00
CA ASP A 148 1.53 -3.87 19.10
C ASP A 148 2.94 -4.41 18.88
N THR A 149 3.84 -3.51 18.47
CA THR A 149 5.24 -3.83 18.15
C THR A 149 6.03 -4.30 19.36
N ASN A 150 5.68 -3.86 20.57
CA ASN A 150 6.38 -4.27 21.80
C ASN A 150 6.01 -5.70 22.20
N LYS A 151 4.76 -6.09 21.98
CA LYS A 151 4.24 -7.42 22.32
C LYS A 151 4.26 -8.40 21.15
N HIS A 152 4.64 -7.94 19.97
CA HIS A 152 4.62 -8.68 18.70
C HIS A 152 3.28 -9.40 18.43
N GLN A 153 2.16 -8.73 18.70
CA GLN A 153 0.83 -9.32 18.55
C GLN A 153 -0.20 -8.33 18.03
N THR A 154 -1.25 -8.84 17.38
CA THR A 154 -2.42 -8.02 17.06
C THR A 154 -3.29 -7.85 18.30
N ILE A 155 -3.75 -6.63 18.57
CA ILE A 155 -4.64 -6.27 19.68
C ILE A 155 -5.96 -5.78 19.12
N HIS A 156 -7.06 -6.22 19.71
CA HIS A 156 -8.39 -5.75 19.34
C HIS A 156 -8.55 -4.26 19.71
N LEU A 157 -8.96 -3.43 18.74
CA LEU A 157 -9.26 -2.01 18.99
C LEU A 157 -10.73 -1.82 19.34
N ARG A 158 -11.62 -2.19 18.41
CA ARG A 158 -13.06 -2.05 18.55
C ARG A 158 -13.78 -3.16 17.80
N ARG A 159 -14.96 -3.54 18.31
CA ARG A 159 -15.92 -4.31 17.52
C ARG A 159 -16.53 -3.35 16.50
N LYS A 160 -16.79 -3.83 15.27
CA LYS A 160 -17.64 -3.10 14.32
C LYS A 160 -19.07 -3.13 14.88
N GLU A 161 -19.36 -2.25 15.83
CA GLU A 161 -20.73 -1.89 16.16
C GLU A 161 -21.19 -0.99 15.02
N ASP A 162 -21.95 -1.60 14.12
CA ASP A 162 -22.62 -1.05 12.94
C ASP A 162 -21.72 -0.52 11.80
N GLN A 163 -22.04 -0.92 10.56
CA GLN A 163 -21.52 -0.23 9.39
C GLN A 163 -22.08 1.20 9.42
N ILE A 164 -21.20 2.18 9.55
CA ILE A 164 -21.59 3.59 9.48
C ILE A 164 -21.99 3.87 8.03
N ASP A 165 -23.23 4.30 7.83
CA ASP A 165 -23.67 4.84 6.55
C ASP A 165 -23.03 6.21 6.34
N TYR A 166 -22.02 6.25 5.47
CA TYR A 166 -21.29 7.48 5.12
C TYR A 166 -22.10 8.45 4.26
N ARG A 167 -23.29 8.04 3.75
CA ARG A 167 -24.20 8.90 2.98
C ARG A 167 -23.48 9.59 1.81
N PHE A 168 -22.75 8.81 1.01
CA PHE A 168 -22.01 9.31 -0.14
C PHE A 168 -22.93 10.10 -1.09
N MET A 169 -22.49 11.30 -1.45
CA MET A 169 -23.10 12.15 -2.46
C MET A 169 -22.01 12.79 -3.31
N ILE A 170 -22.37 13.23 -4.51
CA ILE A 170 -21.46 14.01 -5.36
C ILE A 170 -21.23 15.36 -4.67
N GLU A 171 -19.98 15.75 -4.48
CA GLU A 171 -19.61 17.04 -3.90
C GLU A 171 -20.08 18.18 -4.83
N PRO A 172 -21.09 18.99 -4.44
CA PRO A 172 -21.68 19.99 -5.33
C PRO A 172 -20.75 21.18 -5.60
N ASN A 173 -19.75 21.42 -4.74
CA ASN A 173 -18.82 22.55 -4.89
C ASN A 173 -17.62 22.22 -5.77
N LEU A 174 -17.39 20.95 -6.12
CA LEU A 174 -16.31 20.53 -7.00
C LEU A 174 -16.87 20.23 -8.40
N PRO A 175 -16.48 21.00 -9.43
CA PRO A 175 -16.85 20.64 -10.79
C PRO A 175 -16.16 19.32 -11.18
N PRO A 176 -16.78 18.52 -12.06
CA PRO A 176 -16.21 17.25 -12.50
C PRO A 176 -14.86 17.45 -13.18
N LEU A 177 -13.92 16.53 -12.89
CA LEU A 177 -12.65 16.39 -13.57
C LEU A 177 -12.83 15.52 -14.82
N TYR A 178 -12.47 16.04 -15.98
CA TYR A 178 -12.56 15.33 -17.25
C TYR A 178 -11.17 14.88 -17.70
N LEU A 179 -11.01 13.58 -17.91
CA LEU A 179 -9.81 13.00 -18.49
C LEU A 179 -10.07 12.71 -19.96
N TYR A 180 -9.10 13.02 -20.83
CA TYR A 180 -9.19 12.75 -22.27
C TYR A 180 -7.82 12.32 -22.82
N ASP A 181 -7.82 11.65 -23.97
CA ASP A 181 -6.62 11.31 -24.72
C ASP A 181 -6.54 12.04 -26.08
N ASN A 182 -5.45 11.89 -26.82
CA ASN A 182 -5.26 12.62 -28.09
C ASN A 182 -6.22 12.19 -29.22
N ASN A 183 -6.95 11.08 -29.06
CA ASN A 183 -7.98 10.63 -30.01
C ASN A 183 -9.36 11.25 -29.71
N ASP A 184 -9.56 11.75 -28.49
CA ASP A 184 -10.77 12.49 -28.15
C ASP A 184 -10.81 13.83 -28.90
N LYS A 185 -12.02 14.25 -29.31
CA LYS A 185 -12.20 15.57 -29.95
C LYS A 185 -11.68 16.65 -29.01
N GLN A 186 -10.99 17.66 -29.55
CA GLN A 186 -10.46 18.79 -28.78
C GLN A 186 -11.52 19.41 -27.86
N ILE A 187 -11.42 19.13 -26.57
CA ILE A 187 -12.21 19.77 -25.52
C ILE A 187 -11.25 20.59 -24.68
N TYR A 188 -11.53 21.89 -24.56
CA TYR A 188 -10.67 22.84 -23.86
C TYR A 188 -11.40 23.39 -22.63
N GLY A 189 -10.73 23.40 -21.48
CA GLY A 189 -11.22 24.00 -20.26
C GLY A 189 -10.30 23.75 -19.07
N LYS A 190 -10.51 24.47 -17.96
CA LYS A 190 -9.66 24.36 -16.75
C LYS A 190 -9.71 22.98 -16.06
N ASN A 191 -10.77 22.20 -16.28
CA ASN A 191 -10.98 20.90 -15.62
C ASN A 191 -10.73 19.70 -16.55
N PHE A 192 -10.06 19.93 -17.68
CA PHE A 192 -9.70 18.90 -18.65
C PHE A 192 -8.23 18.56 -18.51
N VAL A 193 -7.92 17.26 -18.41
CA VAL A 193 -6.55 16.75 -18.26
C VAL A 193 -6.27 15.76 -19.39
N ASN A 194 -5.24 16.05 -20.18
CA ASN A 194 -4.76 15.15 -21.23
C ASN A 194 -3.89 14.05 -20.62
N ILE A 195 -4.35 12.81 -20.68
CA ILE A 195 -3.61 11.68 -20.11
C ILE A 195 -2.35 11.35 -20.90
N ASP A 196 -2.30 11.66 -22.19
CA ASP A 196 -1.14 11.35 -23.03
C ASP A 196 0.02 12.30 -22.80
N ASP A 197 -0.26 13.55 -22.44
CA ASP A 197 0.78 14.50 -22.03
C ASP A 197 1.42 14.04 -20.72
N ILE A 198 0.61 13.63 -19.73
CA ILE A 198 1.13 13.03 -18.48
C ILE A 198 1.98 11.80 -18.77
N LYS A 199 1.51 10.88 -19.63
CA LYS A 199 2.27 9.66 -19.98
C LYS A 199 3.62 9.96 -20.62
N ARG A 200 3.72 11.03 -21.43
CA ARG A 200 4.97 11.42 -22.09
C ARG A 200 6.03 11.89 -21.09
N ASP A 201 5.59 12.54 -20.03
CA ASP A 201 6.47 13.11 -19.00
C ASP A 201 6.77 12.13 -17.86
N LEU A 202 6.09 10.98 -17.82
CA LEU A 202 6.37 9.94 -16.83
C LEU A 202 7.76 9.32 -17.08
N PRO A 203 8.65 9.29 -16.07
CA PRO A 203 9.90 8.58 -16.20
C PRO A 203 9.64 7.06 -16.30
N MET A 204 10.63 6.33 -16.78
CA MET A 204 10.56 4.87 -16.87
C MET A 204 10.18 4.25 -15.51
N SER A 205 9.35 3.21 -15.48
CA SER A 205 8.97 2.60 -14.20
C SER A 205 10.17 1.88 -13.54
N PRO A 206 10.18 1.69 -12.20
CA PRO A 206 11.24 0.89 -11.56
C PRO A 206 11.30 -0.56 -12.07
N LEU A 207 10.19 -1.08 -12.61
CA LEU A 207 10.15 -2.42 -13.20
C LEU A 207 10.82 -2.45 -14.57
N ASP A 208 10.59 -1.44 -15.40
CA ASP A 208 11.15 -1.41 -16.75
C ASP A 208 12.64 -1.08 -16.72
N GLU A 209 13.10 -0.22 -15.81
CA GLU A 209 14.55 -0.01 -15.58
C GLU A 209 15.26 -1.31 -15.20
N ARG A 210 14.63 -2.12 -14.34
CA ARG A 210 15.21 -3.41 -13.98
C ARG A 210 15.34 -4.32 -15.19
N LYS A 211 14.33 -4.37 -16.05
CA LYS A 211 14.38 -5.18 -17.27
C LYS A 211 15.51 -4.69 -18.19
N GLU A 212 15.65 -3.38 -18.33
CA GLU A 212 16.72 -2.78 -19.14
C GLU A 212 18.11 -3.13 -18.58
N TYR A 213 18.32 -3.04 -17.26
CA TYR A 213 19.59 -3.42 -16.64
C TYR A 213 19.87 -4.91 -16.74
N LEU A 214 18.87 -5.78 -16.59
CA LEU A 214 19.05 -7.22 -16.79
C LEU A 214 19.44 -7.53 -18.22
N ASP A 215 18.85 -6.86 -19.21
CA ASP A 215 19.20 -7.09 -20.61
C ASP A 215 20.60 -6.55 -20.94
N LYS A 216 20.90 -5.33 -20.49
CA LYS A 216 22.18 -4.64 -20.74
C LYS A 216 23.37 -5.34 -20.09
N TYR A 217 23.20 -5.88 -18.88
CA TYR A 217 24.27 -6.48 -18.09
C TYR A 217 24.06 -7.96 -17.82
N LYS A 218 23.31 -8.67 -18.67
CA LYS A 218 22.96 -10.10 -18.50
C LYS A 218 24.15 -11.03 -18.24
N ASP A 219 25.34 -10.65 -18.69
CA ASP A 219 26.57 -11.43 -18.52
C ASP A 219 27.14 -11.33 -17.08
N PHE A 220 26.70 -10.35 -16.29
CA PHE A 220 27.22 -10.04 -14.94
C PHE A 220 26.13 -9.93 -13.87
N LEU A 221 24.94 -9.46 -14.25
CA LEU A 221 23.81 -9.24 -13.35
C LEU A 221 22.78 -10.36 -13.49
N THR A 222 22.56 -11.08 -12.40
CA THR A 222 21.38 -11.93 -12.23
C THR A 222 20.22 -11.11 -11.66
N ALA A 223 19.01 -11.67 -11.69
CA ALA A 223 17.86 -11.09 -10.99
C ALA A 223 18.13 -10.91 -9.49
N GLU A 224 18.94 -11.79 -8.90
CA GLU A 224 19.32 -11.73 -7.48
C GLU A 224 20.23 -10.53 -7.21
N HIS A 225 21.27 -10.34 -8.04
CA HIS A 225 22.17 -9.20 -7.91
C HIS A 225 21.42 -7.87 -7.99
N LEU A 226 20.49 -7.76 -8.94
CA LEU A 226 19.69 -6.55 -9.12
C LEU A 226 18.74 -6.29 -7.95
N HIS A 227 18.22 -7.36 -7.33
CA HIS A 227 17.40 -7.22 -6.13
C HIS A 227 18.21 -6.70 -4.94
N GLU A 228 19.42 -7.21 -4.72
CA GLU A 228 20.31 -6.73 -3.66
C GLU A 228 20.72 -5.27 -3.89
N LEU A 229 21.03 -4.89 -5.13
CA LEU A 229 21.31 -3.50 -5.48
C LEU A 229 20.12 -2.57 -5.22
N LEU A 230 18.90 -3.04 -5.49
CA LEU A 230 17.67 -2.31 -5.14
C LEU A 230 17.43 -2.24 -3.64
N ARG A 231 17.68 -3.33 -2.92
CA ARG A 231 17.50 -3.41 -1.47
C ARG A 231 18.41 -2.42 -0.74
N LEU A 232 19.61 -2.20 -1.25
CA LEU A 232 20.58 -1.27 -0.70
C LEU A 232 20.45 0.17 -1.23
N ASP A 233 19.42 0.46 -2.05
CA ASP A 233 19.27 1.72 -2.79
C ASP A 233 20.52 2.12 -3.60
N MET A 234 21.38 1.15 -3.94
CA MET A 234 22.66 1.36 -4.61
C MET A 234 22.60 1.30 -6.14
N ILE A 235 21.40 1.13 -6.74
CA ILE A 235 21.29 1.08 -8.21
C ILE A 235 21.83 2.35 -8.87
N VAL A 236 21.55 3.53 -8.28
CA VAL A 236 22.03 4.80 -8.82
C VAL A 236 23.56 4.88 -8.72
N SER A 237 24.14 4.46 -7.59
CA SER A 237 25.59 4.42 -7.38
C SER A 237 26.27 3.42 -8.32
N PHE A 238 25.69 2.23 -8.52
CA PHE A 238 26.20 1.19 -9.41
C PHE A 238 26.24 1.66 -10.87
N HIS A 239 25.22 2.39 -11.33
CA HIS A 239 25.20 2.93 -12.68
C HIS A 239 26.28 4.01 -12.89
N ILE A 240 26.54 4.84 -11.86
CA ILE A 240 27.57 5.88 -11.88
C ILE A 240 28.99 5.29 -11.85
N GLU A 241 29.22 4.20 -11.11
CA GLU A 241 30.55 3.56 -11.01
C GLU A 241 30.90 2.69 -12.24
N MET A 242 29.92 2.28 -13.04
CA MET A 242 30.10 1.45 -14.23
C MET A 242 30.25 2.24 -15.54
N LEU A 243 30.09 3.57 -15.50
CA LEU A 243 30.29 4.50 -16.63
C LEU A 243 31.67 5.18 -16.55
#